data_AF-A0A7S1L3D0-F1
#
_entry.id   AF-A0A7S1L3D0-F1
#
_cell.length_a   1.000
_cell.length_b   1.000
_cell.length_c   1.000
_cell.angle_alpha   90.00
_cell.angle_beta   90.00
_cell.angle_gamma   90.00
#
_symmetry.space_group_name_H-M   'P 1'
#
loop_
_entity.id
_entity.type
_entity.pdbx_description
1 polymer ?
#
loop_
_entity_poly.entity_id
_entity_poly.type
_entity_poly.pdbx_seq_one_letter_code
_entity_poly.pdbx_strand_id
1 'polypeptide(L)'
;VPTAEPTSTPTPVATTAPTADAFTGVDGGTDRACRGAAAGDNSASYYMVLPADTLGQCKALCMAEPSRCKGVEFSAAHRRCEVWTRLGGIGASANVTGFQCLRYNPFEPVDGGADRACRGASGGDNSAAYYTLSGQA
;
A
#
# COMPACT_ATOMS: atom_id res chain seq x y z
N VAL A 1 -27.03 -47.04 -21.50
CA VAL A 1 -26.24 -45.94 -22.12
C VAL A 1 -26.04 -44.88 -21.06
N PRO A 2 -24.86 -44.74 -20.44
CA PRO A 2 -24.62 -43.68 -19.47
C PRO A 2 -24.13 -42.41 -20.17
N THR A 3 -24.73 -41.29 -19.82
CA THR A 3 -24.44 -39.93 -20.31
C THR A 3 -23.23 -39.38 -19.55
N ALA A 4 -22.21 -38.88 -20.26
CA ALA A 4 -21.05 -38.20 -19.67
C ALA A 4 -21.37 -36.73 -19.37
N GLU A 5 -21.02 -36.28 -18.16
CA GLU A 5 -21.15 -34.90 -17.67
C GLU A 5 -19.91 -34.07 -18.08
N PRO A 6 -20.04 -32.78 -18.42
CA PRO A 6 -18.89 -31.97 -18.84
C PRO A 6 -17.97 -31.66 -17.67
N THR A 7 -16.68 -31.97 -17.84
CA THR A 7 -15.60 -31.65 -16.90
C THR A 7 -15.29 -30.14 -16.96
N SER A 8 -15.61 -29.43 -15.87
CA SER A 8 -15.27 -28.01 -15.70
C SER A 8 -13.80 -27.86 -15.33
N THR A 9 -13.00 -27.35 -16.26
CA THR A 9 -11.61 -26.92 -16.01
C THR A 9 -11.58 -25.78 -14.98
N PRO A 10 -10.80 -25.86 -13.89
CA PRO A 10 -10.64 -24.71 -13.00
C PRO A 10 -9.85 -23.61 -13.73
N THR A 11 -10.48 -22.45 -13.90
CA THR A 11 -9.82 -21.21 -14.32
C THR A 11 -8.67 -20.92 -13.36
N PRO A 12 -7.45 -20.58 -13.83
CA PRO A 12 -6.41 -20.11 -12.93
C PRO A 12 -6.90 -18.79 -12.30
N VAL A 13 -7.23 -18.84 -11.01
CA VAL A 13 -7.38 -17.63 -10.22
C VAL A 13 -6.01 -16.98 -10.25
N ALA A 14 -5.90 -15.83 -10.92
CA ALA A 14 -4.74 -14.99 -10.79
C ALA A 14 -4.66 -14.57 -9.31
N THR A 15 -3.89 -15.32 -8.53
CA THR A 15 -3.40 -14.87 -7.24
C THR A 15 -2.51 -13.69 -7.57
N THR A 16 -3.07 -12.49 -7.49
CA THR A 16 -2.31 -11.26 -7.41
C THR A 16 -1.35 -11.46 -6.25
N ALA A 17 -0.08 -11.73 -6.57
CA ALA A 17 0.97 -11.65 -5.57
C ALA A 17 0.77 -10.32 -4.85
N PRO A 18 0.82 -10.26 -3.50
CA PRO A 18 0.77 -8.98 -2.84
C PRO A 18 1.96 -8.21 -3.39
N THR A 19 1.69 -7.22 -4.25
CA THR A 19 2.65 -6.16 -4.48
C THR A 19 2.96 -5.70 -3.07
N ALA A 20 4.20 -5.93 -2.62
CA ALA A 20 4.65 -5.48 -1.32
C ALA A 20 4.59 -3.96 -1.40
N ASP A 21 3.41 -3.43 -1.12
CA ASP A 21 3.07 -2.05 -1.33
C ASP A 21 3.66 -1.30 -0.14
N ALA A 22 4.30 -0.16 -0.40
CA ALA A 22 4.94 0.67 0.63
C ALA A 22 3.91 1.30 1.59
N PHE A 23 2.68 0.78 1.65
CA PHE A 23 1.56 1.30 2.40
C PHE A 23 1.02 0.28 3.39
N THR A 24 0.90 0.68 4.65
CA THR A 24 0.39 -0.18 5.72
C THR A 24 -0.87 0.42 6.33
N GLY A 25 -1.93 -0.38 6.47
CA GLY A 25 -3.18 0.09 7.08
C GLY A 25 -3.04 0.48 8.55
N VAL A 26 -3.59 1.62 8.93
CA VAL A 26 -3.68 2.04 10.35
C VAL A 26 -4.95 1.44 10.94
N ASP A 27 -4.81 0.65 12.01
CA ASP A 27 -5.92 -0.08 12.65
C ASP A 27 -6.71 -0.95 11.64
N GLY A 28 -5.99 -1.66 10.77
CA GLY A 28 -6.58 -2.47 9.68
C GLY A 28 -6.86 -1.68 8.39
N GLY A 29 -6.84 -0.36 8.44
CA GLY A 29 -6.87 0.53 7.28
C GLY A 29 -8.18 0.59 6.49
N THR A 30 -9.18 -0.24 6.80
CA THR A 30 -10.51 -0.26 6.18
C THR A 30 -11.54 0.35 7.12
N ASP A 31 -12.43 1.19 6.58
CA ASP A 31 -13.38 1.99 7.36
C ASP A 31 -12.68 2.88 8.40
N ARG A 32 -11.50 3.39 8.02
CA ARG A 32 -10.64 4.22 8.86
C ARG A 32 -10.37 5.55 8.18
N ALA A 33 -10.62 6.64 8.90
CA ALA A 33 -10.13 7.96 8.56
C ALA A 33 -8.85 8.26 9.36
N CYS A 34 -7.83 8.82 8.72
CA CYS A 34 -6.54 9.12 9.30
C CYS A 34 -6.62 10.27 10.31
N ARG A 35 -5.78 10.20 11.34
CA ARG A 35 -5.70 11.20 12.40
C ARG A 35 -4.24 11.47 12.77
N GLY A 36 -4.01 12.62 13.38
CA GLY A 36 -2.71 13.04 13.91
C GLY A 36 -2.31 12.23 15.14
N ALA A 37 -2.03 12.88 16.26
CA ALA A 37 -1.53 12.19 17.46
C ALA A 37 -2.57 11.31 18.17
N ALA A 38 -3.86 11.61 18.02
CA ALA A 38 -4.96 10.91 18.70
C ALA A 38 -6.20 10.85 17.81
N ALA A 39 -7.18 10.01 18.15
CA ALA A 39 -8.38 9.77 17.32
C ALA A 39 -9.23 11.03 17.02
N GLY A 40 -9.18 12.04 17.90
CA GLY A 40 -9.84 13.34 17.70
C GLY A 40 -9.01 14.38 16.95
N ASP A 41 -7.74 14.11 16.68
CA ASP A 41 -6.81 15.05 16.06
C ASP A 41 -6.95 15.01 14.52
N ASN A 42 -7.83 15.86 13.98
CA ASN A 42 -8.24 15.87 12.56
C ASN A 42 -7.92 17.20 11.85
N SER A 43 -6.86 17.90 12.25
CA SER A 43 -6.50 19.19 11.67
C SER A 43 -6.27 19.10 10.16
N ALA A 44 -6.95 19.94 9.39
CA ALA A 44 -6.79 20.04 7.94
C ALA A 44 -5.37 20.50 7.51
N SER A 45 -4.58 21.05 8.43
CA SER A 45 -3.18 21.43 8.18
C SER A 45 -2.24 20.23 7.97
N TYR A 46 -2.70 19.01 8.26
CA TYR A 46 -1.88 17.80 8.22
C TYR A 46 -1.81 17.13 6.87
N TYR A 47 -2.65 17.54 5.93
CA TYR A 47 -2.81 16.88 4.65
C TYR A 47 -3.21 17.85 3.56
N MET A 48 -2.99 17.44 2.32
CA MET A 48 -3.49 18.11 1.13
C MET A 48 -4.62 17.27 0.55
N VAL A 49 -5.72 17.90 0.16
CA VAL A 49 -6.84 17.21 -0.47
C VAL A 49 -6.67 17.26 -1.99
N LEU A 50 -6.65 16.09 -2.62
CA LEU A 50 -6.49 15.90 -4.06
C LEU A 50 -7.59 14.98 -4.60
N PRO A 51 -8.00 15.13 -5.87
CA PRO A 51 -8.92 14.20 -6.50
C PRO A 51 -8.21 12.86 -6.80
N ALA A 52 -8.91 11.75 -6.57
CA ALA A 52 -8.47 10.43 -7.00
C ALA A 52 -9.68 9.53 -7.23
N ASP A 53 -9.73 8.82 -8.35
CA ASP A 53 -10.77 7.83 -8.65
C ASP A 53 -10.53 6.51 -7.93
N THR A 54 -9.28 6.19 -7.61
CA THR A 54 -8.89 4.90 -7.03
C THR A 54 -7.86 5.06 -5.92
N LEU A 55 -7.79 4.07 -5.02
CA LEU A 55 -6.75 4.03 -4.00
C LEU A 55 -5.34 4.02 -4.61
N GLY A 56 -5.15 3.34 -5.74
CA GLY A 56 -3.86 3.29 -6.44
C GLY A 56 -3.42 4.68 -6.92
N GLN A 57 -4.34 5.48 -7.46
CA GLN A 57 -4.05 6.88 -7.80
C GLN A 57 -3.70 7.70 -6.56
N CYS A 58 -4.42 7.52 -5.45
CA CYS A 58 -4.12 8.23 -4.20
C CYS A 58 -2.72 7.88 -3.66
N LYS A 59 -2.32 6.59 -3.70
CA LYS A 59 -0.96 6.15 -3.38
C LYS A 59 0.08 6.76 -4.31
N ALA A 60 -0.19 6.81 -5.62
CA ALA A 60 0.72 7.43 -6.60
C ALA A 60 0.93 8.93 -6.32
N LEU A 61 -0.10 9.67 -5.93
CA LEU A 61 0.01 11.08 -5.53
C LEU A 61 0.94 11.25 -4.32
N CYS A 62 0.85 10.35 -3.34
CA CYS A 62 1.75 10.32 -2.19
C CYS A 62 3.21 10.01 -2.60
N MET A 63 3.41 9.02 -3.47
CA MET A 63 4.75 8.61 -3.93
C MET A 63 5.42 9.61 -4.87
N ALA A 64 4.67 10.55 -5.46
CA ALA A 64 5.24 11.61 -6.28
C ALA A 64 6.12 12.59 -5.47
N GLU A 65 5.86 12.72 -4.16
CA GLU A 65 6.67 13.52 -3.23
C GLU A 65 7.06 12.69 -1.98
N PRO A 66 7.95 11.69 -2.14
CA PRO A 66 8.17 10.66 -1.14
C PRO A 66 8.80 11.20 0.15
N SER A 67 9.52 12.33 0.09
CA SER A 67 10.11 12.98 1.28
C SER A 67 9.07 13.66 2.16
N ARG A 68 7.95 14.14 1.57
CA ARG A 68 6.89 14.87 2.26
C ARG A 68 5.74 13.97 2.68
N CYS A 69 5.40 12.97 1.86
CA CYS A 69 4.30 12.10 2.17
C CYS A 69 4.58 11.21 3.38
N LYS A 70 3.57 11.04 4.24
CA LYS A 70 3.55 10.14 5.40
C LYS A 70 2.44 9.09 5.32
N GLY A 71 1.59 9.17 4.31
CA GLY A 71 0.48 8.26 4.09
C GLY A 71 -0.69 8.92 3.37
N VAL A 72 -1.79 8.18 3.27
CA VAL A 72 -2.99 8.61 2.55
C VAL A 72 -4.27 8.25 3.31
N GLU A 73 -5.27 9.13 3.21
CA GLU A 73 -6.68 8.80 3.43
C GLU A 73 -7.40 8.79 2.08
N PHE A 74 -8.19 7.76 1.78
CA PHE A 74 -8.92 7.67 0.51
C PHE A 74 -10.40 7.35 0.73
N SER A 75 -11.27 8.00 -0.05
CA SER A 75 -12.68 7.66 -0.17
C SER A 75 -13.08 7.52 -1.63
N ALA A 76 -13.50 6.32 -2.01
CA ALA A 76 -14.00 6.02 -3.36
C ALA A 76 -15.32 6.75 -3.64
N ALA A 77 -16.23 6.78 -2.66
CA ALA A 77 -17.54 7.43 -2.80
C ALA A 77 -17.42 8.93 -3.07
N HIS A 78 -16.41 9.58 -2.49
CA HIS A 78 -16.16 11.01 -2.68
C HIS A 78 -15.09 11.33 -3.72
N ARG A 79 -14.43 10.32 -4.30
CA ARG A 79 -13.28 10.47 -5.19
C ARG A 79 -12.19 11.39 -4.60
N ARG A 80 -11.97 11.25 -3.29
CA ARG A 80 -11.14 12.16 -2.49
C ARG A 80 -9.94 11.41 -1.95
N CYS A 81 -8.77 12.02 -2.09
CA CYS A 81 -7.51 11.60 -1.51
C CYS A 81 -6.99 12.70 -0.57
N GLU A 82 -6.64 12.36 0.66
CA GLU A 82 -5.87 13.23 1.53
C GLU A 82 -4.44 12.69 1.59
N VAL A 83 -3.47 13.46 1.09
CA VAL A 83 -2.06 13.14 1.18
C VAL A 83 -1.51 13.74 2.46
N TRP A 84 -1.18 12.88 3.42
CA TRP A 84 -0.72 13.28 4.75
C TRP A 84 0.75 13.71 4.72
N THR A 85 1.03 14.89 5.27
CA THR A 85 2.37 15.52 5.28
C THR A 85 2.83 16.00 6.66
N ARG A 86 1.98 15.86 7.68
CA ARG A 86 2.33 16.16 9.09
C ARG A 86 3.65 15.50 9.49
N LEU A 87 4.59 16.25 10.07
CA LEU A 87 5.92 15.74 10.45
C LEU A 87 5.88 14.48 11.32
N GLY A 88 5.00 14.43 12.32
CA GLY A 88 4.79 13.24 13.16
C GLY A 88 3.95 12.13 12.52
N GLY A 89 3.65 12.25 11.22
CA GLY A 89 2.86 11.30 10.44
C GLY A 89 1.42 11.12 10.92
N ILE A 90 0.83 10.02 10.46
CA ILE A 90 -0.47 9.51 10.91
C ILE A 90 -0.23 8.71 12.21
N GLY A 91 -0.65 9.25 13.35
CA GLY A 91 -0.46 8.59 14.65
C GLY A 91 -1.64 7.72 15.06
N ALA A 92 -2.85 8.06 14.60
CA ALA A 92 -4.08 7.37 14.94
C ALA A 92 -5.04 7.29 13.74
N SER A 93 -6.17 6.62 13.93
CA SER A 93 -7.30 6.69 13.01
C SER A 93 -8.64 6.66 13.75
N ALA A 94 -9.73 6.94 13.05
CA ALA A 94 -11.10 6.90 13.56
C ALA A 94 -11.99 6.05 12.66
N ASN A 95 -13.02 5.41 13.23
CA ASN A 95 -14.00 4.63 12.46
C ASN A 95 -14.83 5.57 11.57
N VAL A 96 -14.68 5.43 10.25
CA VAL A 96 -15.49 6.14 9.25
C VAL A 96 -15.69 5.21 8.05
N THR A 97 -16.92 4.75 7.86
CA THR A 97 -17.26 3.81 6.80
C THR A 97 -16.94 4.34 5.41
N GLY A 98 -16.34 3.51 4.56
CA GLY A 98 -15.98 3.83 3.18
C GLY A 98 -14.66 4.60 3.02
N PHE A 99 -13.94 4.85 4.11
CA PHE A 99 -12.62 5.48 4.10
C PHE A 99 -11.52 4.44 4.31
N GLN A 100 -10.35 4.71 3.73
CA GLN A 100 -9.15 3.90 3.91
C GLN A 100 -8.02 4.77 4.44
N CYS A 101 -7.35 4.33 5.50
CA CYS A 101 -6.22 5.05 6.10
C CYS A 101 -4.94 4.20 6.07
N LEU A 102 -3.93 4.68 5.37
CA LEU A 102 -2.68 3.96 5.14
C LEU A 102 -1.47 4.85 5.45
N ARG A 103 -0.50 4.34 6.22
CA ARG A 103 0.83 4.94 6.39
C ARG A 103 1.72 4.60 5.20
N TYR A 104 2.57 5.54 4.79
CA TYR A 104 3.60 5.31 3.79
C TYR A 104 4.93 4.97 4.47
N ASN A 105 5.44 3.78 4.18
CA ASN A 105 6.68 3.21 4.66
C ASN A 105 7.49 2.74 3.44
N PRO A 106 8.20 3.65 2.74
CA PRO A 106 9.01 3.29 1.58
C PRO A 106 10.10 2.28 1.96
N PHE A 107 10.44 1.43 0.99
CA PHE A 107 11.67 0.63 1.12
C PHE A 107 12.87 1.55 1.02
N GLU A 108 13.71 1.52 2.04
CA GLU A 108 15.00 2.19 2.01
C GLU A 108 16.03 1.27 1.34
N PRO A 109 16.74 1.74 0.30
CA PRO A 109 17.73 0.93 -0.39
C PRO A 109 18.93 0.66 0.53
N VAL A 110 19.30 -0.61 0.70
CA VAL A 110 20.54 -0.99 1.40
C VAL A 110 21.73 -0.55 0.54
N ASP A 111 22.69 0.16 1.15
CA ASP A 111 23.89 0.69 0.50
C ASP A 111 23.62 1.49 -0.78
N GLY A 112 22.50 2.22 -0.84
CA GLY A 112 22.13 3.07 -1.99
C GLY A 112 21.48 2.34 -3.17
N GLY A 113 21.39 0.99 -3.15
CA GLY A 113 20.51 0.19 -4.01
C GLY A 113 20.81 0.15 -5.52
N ALA A 114 21.65 1.04 -6.05
CA ALA A 114 22.02 1.08 -7.46
C ALA A 114 23.06 -0.01 -7.81
N ASP A 115 22.78 -0.78 -8.86
CA ASP A 115 23.64 -1.89 -9.32
C ASP A 115 23.93 -2.96 -8.26
N ARG A 116 22.98 -3.13 -7.32
CA ARG A 116 23.07 -4.12 -6.23
C ARG A 116 21.93 -5.13 -6.34
N ALA A 117 22.21 -6.36 -5.99
CA ALA A 117 21.20 -7.40 -5.87
C ALA A 117 20.97 -7.76 -4.40
N CYS A 118 19.73 -8.05 -4.03
CA CYS A 118 19.41 -8.52 -2.69
C CYS A 118 20.12 -9.86 -2.41
N ARG A 119 20.79 -9.94 -1.27
CA ARG A 119 21.51 -11.13 -0.80
C ARG A 119 21.18 -11.35 0.68
N GLY A 120 21.35 -12.58 1.15
CA GLY A 120 21.11 -12.98 2.53
C GLY A 120 22.24 -12.57 3.47
N ALA A 121 22.74 -13.52 4.26
CA ALA A 121 23.72 -13.25 5.33
C ALA A 121 25.10 -12.77 4.84
N SER A 122 25.40 -12.92 3.55
CA SER A 122 26.65 -12.45 2.93
C SER A 122 26.44 -12.14 1.45
N GLY A 123 27.41 -11.47 0.81
CA GLY A 123 27.35 -11.18 -0.64
C GLY A 123 27.27 -12.41 -1.55
N GLY A 124 27.71 -13.57 -1.07
CA GLY A 124 27.58 -14.86 -1.77
C GLY A 124 26.28 -15.61 -1.47
N ASP A 125 25.51 -15.17 -0.47
CA ASP A 125 24.28 -15.82 -0.06
C ASP A 125 23.13 -15.43 -1.01
N ASN A 126 23.01 -16.16 -2.12
CA ASN A 126 22.05 -15.93 -3.19
C ASN A 126 20.94 -17.00 -3.21
N SER A 127 20.49 -17.47 -2.04
CA SER A 127 19.43 -18.47 -1.98
C SER A 127 18.10 -17.92 -2.53
N ALA A 128 17.51 -18.64 -3.48
CA ALA A 128 16.19 -18.33 -4.02
C ALA A 128 15.07 -18.40 -2.96
N ALA A 129 15.33 -18.97 -1.78
CA ALA A 129 14.37 -18.97 -0.68
C ALA A 129 14.07 -17.57 -0.12
N TYR A 130 14.94 -16.58 -0.37
CA TYR A 130 14.78 -15.23 0.19
C TYR A 130 14.01 -14.25 -0.69
N TYR A 131 13.76 -14.60 -1.95
CA TYR A 131 13.12 -13.67 -2.90
C TYR A 131 12.27 -14.41 -3.92
N THR A 132 11.31 -13.69 -4.48
CA THR A 132 10.55 -14.14 -5.65
C THR A 132 10.89 -13.21 -6.81
N LEU A 133 11.25 -13.76 -7.96
CA LEU A 133 11.50 -12.97 -9.17
C LEU A 133 10.15 -12.62 -9.80
N SER A 134 9.82 -11.34 -9.81
CA SER A 134 8.66 -10.82 -10.55
C SER A 134 9.03 -10.63 -12.02
N GLY A 135 8.27 -11.26 -12.93
CA GLY A 135 8.37 -11.00 -14.38
C GLY A 135 9.25 -11.94 -15.20
N GLN A 136 9.65 -13.11 -14.68
CA GLN A 136 10.22 -14.18 -15.52
C GLN A 136 9.09 -15.12 -15.95
N ALA A 137 8.83 -15.16 -17.26
CA ALA A 137 8.03 -16.17 -17.94
C ALA A 137 8.94 -17.26 -18.52
#